data_AF-A0ABD5YQI9-F1
#
_entry.id   AF-A0ABD5YQI9-F1
#
_cell.length_a   1.000
_cell.length_b   1.000
_cell.length_c   1.000
_cell.angle_alpha   90.00
_cell.angle_beta   90.00
_cell.angle_gamma   90.00
#
_symmetry.space_group_name_H-M   'P 1'
#
loop_
_entity.id
_entity.type
_entity.pdbx_description
1 polymer ?
#
loop_
_entity_poly.entity_id
_entity_poly.type
_entity_poly.pdbx_seq_one_letter_code
_entity_poly.pdbx_strand_id
1 'polypeptide(L)' 'MTDDSADEFLALLDELRIMAKVGLRYADDPYDTERYERILELVSEWYGRSVDMPTRRFGIDLPMNSDTSRRK' A
#
# COMPACT_ATOMS: atom_id res chain seq x y z
N MET A 1 1.73 15.73 -4.95
CA MET A 1 1.17 15.46 -3.61
C MET A 1 0.36 14.15 -3.55
N THR A 2 0.61 13.15 -4.40
CA THR A 2 -0.12 11.85 -4.36
C THR A 2 0.80 10.64 -4.25
N ASP A 3 2.11 10.86 -4.11
CA ASP A 3 3.12 9.80 -3.97
C ASP A 3 3.55 9.63 -2.51
N ASP A 4 3.56 10.73 -1.73
CA ASP A 4 3.87 10.72 -0.30
C ASP A 4 3.03 9.71 0.51
N SER A 5 1.74 9.52 0.17
CA SER A 5 0.88 8.57 0.88
C SER A 5 1.24 7.10 0.63
N ALA A 6 1.82 6.78 -0.54
CA ALA A 6 2.27 5.43 -0.85
C ALA A 6 3.57 5.13 -0.11
N ASP A 7 4.51 6.07 -0.10
CA ASP A 7 5.76 5.97 0.65
C ASP A 7 5.52 5.88 2.17
N GLU A 8 4.60 6.70 2.71
CA GLU A 8 4.15 6.61 4.11
C GLU A 8 3.54 5.25 4.45
N PHE A 9 2.77 4.66 3.52
CA PHE A 9 2.18 3.35 3.71
C PHE A 9 3.24 2.24 3.72
N LEU A 10 4.21 2.28 2.80
CA LEU A 10 5.33 1.33 2.79
C LEU A 10 6.19 1.47 4.06
N ALA A 11 6.44 2.70 4.52
CA ALA A 11 7.15 2.95 5.77
C ALA A 11 6.43 2.32 6.98
N LEU A 12 5.09 2.44 7.04
CA LEU A 12 4.29 1.79 8.08
C LEU A 12 4.40 0.26 8.02
N LEU A 13 4.33 -0.33 6.82
CA LEU A 13 4.49 -1.78 6.65
C LEU A 13 5.88 -2.26 7.12
N ASP A 14 6.93 -1.50 6.87
CA ASP A 14 8.28 -1.80 7.35
C ASP A 14 8.39 -1.72 8.87
N GLU A 15 7.78 -0.72 9.50
CA GLU A 15 7.76 -0.62 10.96
C GLU A 15 7.04 -1.83 11.59
N LEU A 16 5.86 -2.20 11.07
CA LEU A 16 5.11 -3.38 11.53
C LEU A 16 5.91 -4.68 11.35
N ARG A 17 6.62 -4.82 10.22
CA ARG A 17 7.49 -5.97 9.96
C ARG A 17 8.62 -6.06 10.99
N ILE A 18 9.25 -4.94 11.34
CA ILE A 18 10.33 -4.90 12.33
C ILE A 18 9.77 -5.29 13.70
N MET A 19 8.64 -4.70 14.11
CA MET A 19 7.99 -5.03 15.38
C MET A 19 7.64 -6.52 15.48
N ALA A 20 7.05 -7.09 14.42
CA ALA A 20 6.68 -8.50 14.41
C ALA A 20 7.91 -9.43 14.44
N LYS A 21 8.99 -9.09 13.71
CA LYS A 21 10.24 -9.86 13.77
C LYS A 21 10.90 -9.83 15.16
N VAL A 22 10.90 -8.67 15.80
CA VAL A 22 11.42 -8.51 17.16
C VAL A 22 10.55 -9.30 18.14
N GLY A 23 9.23 -9.17 18.04
CA GLY A 23 8.27 -9.93 18.83
C GLY A 23 8.45 -11.44 18.68
N LEU A 24 8.51 -11.94 17.45
CA LEU A 24 8.72 -13.37 17.17
C LEU A 24 10.04 -13.90 17.74
N ARG A 25 11.10 -13.08 17.73
CA ARG A 25 12.40 -13.46 18.29
C ARG A 25 12.37 -13.63 19.81
N TYR A 26 11.51 -12.90 20.51
CA TYR A 26 11.42 -12.87 21.97
C TYR A 26 10.09 -13.44 22.49
N ALA A 27 9.31 -14.10 21.64
CA ALA A 27 8.07 -14.73 22.05
C ALA A 27 8.38 -15.96 22.90
N ASP A 28 7.85 -15.98 24.12
CA ASP A 28 7.99 -17.09 25.07
C ASP A 28 6.74 -17.97 25.13
N ASP A 29 5.69 -17.62 24.37
CA ASP A 29 4.44 -18.39 24.28
C ASP A 29 4.00 -18.62 22.82
N PRO A 30 3.28 -19.74 22.55
CA PRO A 30 2.89 -20.13 21.21
C PRO A 30 1.87 -19.19 20.57
N TYR A 31 1.00 -18.54 21.35
CA TYR A 31 0.03 -17.57 20.83
C TYR A 31 0.71 -16.29 20.37
N ASP A 32 1.75 -15.84 21.08
CA ASP A 32 2.59 -14.72 20.64
C ASP A 32 3.31 -15.05 19.34
N THR A 33 3.88 -16.25 19.24
CA THR A 33 4.51 -16.75 18.01
C THR A 33 3.53 -16.71 16.83
N GLU A 34 2.36 -17.34 16.96
CA GLU A 34 1.30 -17.36 15.93
C GLU A 34 0.85 -15.95 15.53
N ARG A 35 0.73 -15.05 16.52
CA ARG A 35 0.32 -13.66 16.30
C ARG A 35 1.34 -12.91 15.44
N TYR A 36 2.63 -13.02 15.77
CA TYR A 36 3.68 -12.34 15.02
C TYR A 36 3.87 -12.94 13.62
N GLU A 37 3.76 -14.26 13.47
CA GLU A 37 3.74 -14.92 12.17
C GLU A 37 2.57 -14.40 11.32
N ARG A 38 1.37 -14.31 11.89
CA ARG A 38 0.20 -13.77 11.18
C ARG A 38 0.38 -12.32 10.77
N ILE A 39 1.00 -11.49 11.60
CA ILE A 39 1.32 -10.10 11.24
C ILE A 39 2.30 -10.07 10.05
N LEU A 40 3.32 -10.92 10.03
CA LEU A 40 4.29 -10.99 8.93
C LEU A 40 3.66 -11.44 7.61
N GLU A 41 2.72 -12.38 7.65
CA GLU A 41 1.92 -12.77 6.48
C GLU A 41 1.12 -11.59 5.93
N LEU A 42 0.38 -10.89 6.80
CA LEU A 42 -0.43 -9.73 6.42
C LEU A 42 0.43 -8.63 5.81
N VAL A 43 1.56 -8.30 6.43
CA VAL A 43 2.48 -7.29 5.90
C VAL A 43 2.98 -7.69 4.51
N SER A 44 3.33 -8.96 4.29
CA SER A 44 3.78 -9.44 2.99
C SER A 44 2.68 -9.36 1.92
N GLU A 45 1.44 -9.69 2.28
CA GLU A 45 0.27 -9.55 1.41
C GLU A 45 0.04 -8.09 0.98
N TRP A 46 0.13 -7.15 1.93
CA TRP A 46 -0.04 -5.72 1.65
C TRP A 46 1.14 -5.10 0.89
N TYR A 47 2.36 -5.60 1.08
CA TYR A 47 3.50 -5.25 0.23
C TYR A 47 3.25 -5.66 -1.23
N GLY A 48 2.79 -6.89 -1.47
CA GLY A 48 2.46 -7.33 -2.83
C GLY A 48 1.41 -6.44 -3.49
N ARG A 49 0.34 -6.11 -2.76
CA ARG A 49 -0.74 -5.23 -3.26
C ARG A 49 -0.30 -3.80 -3.54
N SER A 50 0.60 -3.25 -2.73
CA SER A 50 1.08 -1.87 -2.90
C SER A 50 2.04 -1.74 -4.09
N VAL A 51 2.84 -2.77 -4.37
CA VAL A 51 3.71 -2.82 -5.56
C VAL A 51 2.92 -3.07 -6.85
N ASP A 52 1.82 -3.85 -6.78
CA ASP A 52 0.89 -4.05 -7.91
C ASP A 52 -0.07 -2.86 -8.14
N MET A 53 -0.08 -1.86 -7.26
CA MET A 53 -0.89 -0.67 -7.48
C MET A 53 -0.25 0.14 -8.63
N PRO A 54 -0.97 0.42 -9.73
CA PRO A 54 -0.43 1.29 -10.75
C PRO A 54 -0.22 2.67 -10.13
N THR A 55 1.05 3.08 -9.96
CA THR A 55 1.43 4.48 -9.73
C THR A 55 0.66 5.29 -10.75
N ARG A 56 -0.30 6.09 -10.27
CA ARG A 56 -1.31 6.82 -11.04
C ARG A 56 -0.77 7.20 -12.43
N ARG A 57 -1.19 6.43 -13.45
CA ARG A 57 -0.86 6.69 -14.86
C ARG A 57 -1.46 8.05 -15.24
N PHE A 58 -0.61 9.07 -15.36
CA PHE A 58 -1.01 10.34 -15.94
C PHE A 58 -1.14 10.21 -17.47
N GLY A 59 -2.26 10.66 -18.03
CA GLY A 59 -2.57 10.77 -19.47
C GLY A 59 -3.07 9.45 -20.08
N ILE A 60 -4.14 9.39 -20.87
CA ILE A 60 -4.49 10.25 -22.02
C ILE A 60 -6.02 10.18 -22.30
N ASP A 61 -6.56 11.34 -22.71
CA ASP A 61 -7.79 11.67 -23.45
C ASP A 61 -9.20 11.30 -22.95
N LEU A 62 -9.97 12.35 -22.63
CA LEU A 62 -11.19 12.71 -23.37
C LEU A 62 -11.74 14.07 -22.87
N PRO A 63 -11.61 15.18 -23.63
CA PRO A 63 -12.58 16.25 -23.54
C PRO A 63 -13.83 15.84 -24.33
N MET A 64 -14.81 15.27 -23.63
CA MET A 64 -16.19 15.27 -24.11
C MET A 64 -16.72 16.71 -24.06
N ASN A 65 -16.51 17.46 -25.14
CA ASN A 65 -17.52 18.41 -25.58
C ASN A 65 -17.39 18.63 -27.08
N SER A 66 -18.18 17.87 -27.84
CA SER A 66 -18.50 18.22 -29.21
C SER A 66 -19.19 19.58 -29.22
N ASP A 67 -18.48 20.56 -29.75
CA ASP A 67 -19.04 21.57 -30.64
C ASP A 67 -20.43 22.12 -30.28
N THR A 68 -20.43 23.22 -29.54
CA THR A 68 -21.50 24.23 -29.66
C THR A 68 -20.93 25.54 -30.18
N SER A 69 -20.18 25.49 -31.28
CA SER A 69 -20.12 26.64 -32.18
C SER A 69 -21.35 26.63 -33.08
N ARG A 70 -22.39 27.36 -32.66
CA ARG A 70 -23.02 28.26 -33.63
C ARG A 70 -23.28 29.62 -33.00
N ARG A 71 -22.31 30.49 -33.27
CA ARG A 71 -22.39 31.95 -33.22
C ARG A 71 -23.56 32.44 -34.07
N LYS A 72 -24.18 33.51 -33.56
CA LYS A 72 -24.94 34.57 -34.25
C LYS A 72 -26.21 34.19 -35.00
#